data_AF-A0A2R9UEW3-F1
#
_entry.id   AF-A0A2R9UEW3-F1
#
_cell.length_a   1.000
_cell.length_b   1.000
_cell.length_c   1.000
_cell.angle_alpha   90.00
_cell.angle_beta   90.00
_cell.angle_gamma   90.00
#
_symmetry.space_group_name_H-M   'P 1'
#
loop_
_entity.id
_entity.type
_entity.pdbx_description
1 polymer ?
#
loop_
_entity_poly.entity_id
_entity_poly.type
_entity_poly.pdbx_seq_one_letter_code
_entity_poly.pdbx_strand_id
1 'polypeptide(L)'
;MATSLNDVTAWIKDIFYRLRKLESGSWLENSSITSGRMRFIGGLLRVDSGGRVEIVGTLQVDGTTNVTGTFGVSGPTTVTGTFQVSGPWKLTGSGEITGNYTVTGKVTQVGDMDINGVMKLNGNGWSITGNGEISGHVNLTGSFDVATGGYIQVGPVRISGAAEGFISSLLAIVFNTPQLRVNGSARIAQSLVVDGQVNLANLVPIAKSLTPDDSPVGSLYINAAGDVRRVVAG
;
A
#
# COMPACT_ATOMS: atom_id res chain seq x y z
N MET A 1 83.52 47.59 9.31
CA MET A 1 83.44 47.56 10.79
C MET A 1 83.11 48.98 11.25
N ALA A 2 82.15 49.15 12.14
CA ALA A 2 81.60 50.47 12.53
C ALA A 2 82.71 51.48 12.87
N THR A 3 82.66 52.65 12.24
CA THR A 3 83.71 53.68 12.33
C THR A 3 83.50 54.64 13.50
N SER A 4 82.36 54.59 14.20
CA SER A 4 82.08 55.36 15.42
C SER A 4 81.00 54.72 16.31
N LEU A 5 80.93 55.11 17.60
CA LEU A 5 79.83 54.72 18.52
C LEU A 5 78.43 55.13 18.03
N ASN A 6 78.36 56.18 17.20
CA ASN A 6 77.11 56.62 16.58
C ASN A 6 76.62 55.61 15.51
N ASP A 7 77.55 54.99 14.78
CA ASP A 7 77.21 53.94 13.81
C ASP A 7 76.69 52.69 14.53
N VAL A 8 77.29 52.36 15.68
CA VAL A 8 76.85 51.23 16.52
C VAL A 8 75.45 51.47 17.09
N THR A 9 75.16 52.67 17.59
CA THR A 9 73.83 53.00 18.13
C THR A 9 72.75 53.12 17.05
N ALA A 10 73.08 53.60 15.85
CA ALA A 10 72.18 53.59 14.71
C ALA A 10 71.85 52.15 14.26
N TRP A 11 72.87 51.29 14.18
CA TRP A 11 72.71 49.87 13.85
C TRP A 11 71.82 49.13 14.85
N ILE A 12 72.02 49.36 16.16
CA ILE A 12 71.18 48.76 17.22
C ILE A 12 69.72 49.21 17.09
N LYS A 13 69.46 50.48 16.78
CA LYS A 13 68.10 50.99 16.58
C LYS A 13 67.41 50.35 15.37
N ASP A 14 68.13 50.14 14.27
CA ASP A 14 67.62 49.44 13.09
C ASP A 14 67.24 47.98 13.42
N ILE A 15 68.08 47.28 14.18
CA ILE A 15 67.77 45.92 14.64
C ILE A 15 66.48 45.89 15.45
N PHE A 16 66.31 46.78 16.44
CA PHE A 16 65.09 46.81 17.25
C PHE A 16 63.84 47.17 16.43
N TYR A 17 63.97 48.02 15.42
CA TYR A 17 62.87 48.32 14.51
C TYR A 17 62.45 47.09 13.71
N ARG A 18 63.41 46.37 13.15
CA ARG A 18 63.16 45.12 12.40
C ARG A 18 62.61 44.01 13.29
N LEU A 19 63.09 43.91 14.54
CA LEU A 19 62.59 42.96 15.52
C LEU A 19 61.14 43.25 15.90
N ARG A 20 60.77 44.52 16.18
CA ARG A 20 59.36 44.88 16.41
C ARG A 20 58.50 44.53 15.22
N LYS A 21 58.98 44.78 14.00
CA LYS A 21 58.28 44.40 12.78
C LYS A 21 58.17 42.87 12.59
N LEU A 22 59.05 42.08 13.22
CA LEU A 22 59.05 40.62 13.34
C LEU A 22 58.38 40.10 14.62
N GLU A 23 57.83 40.97 15.46
CA GLU A 23 57.01 40.60 16.62
C GLU A 23 55.55 41.01 16.39
N SER A 24 55.31 42.07 15.61
CA SER A 24 54.01 42.72 15.46
C SER A 24 53.24 42.38 14.19
N GLY A 25 53.60 41.32 13.48
CA GLY A 25 53.14 41.08 12.11
C GLY A 25 52.80 39.61 11.84
N SER A 26 52.17 39.40 10.70
CA SER A 26 51.57 38.15 10.28
C SER A 26 52.56 37.36 9.41
N TRP A 27 53.43 36.55 10.03
CA TRP A 27 54.54 35.88 9.32
C TRP A 27 54.12 34.98 8.15
N LEU A 28 52.84 34.59 8.07
CA LEU A 28 52.34 33.64 7.09
C LEU A 28 51.25 34.19 6.16
N GLU A 29 50.90 35.47 6.24
CA GLU A 29 49.73 36.02 5.51
C GLU A 29 49.78 35.80 3.99
N ASN A 30 50.98 35.83 3.40
CA ASN A 30 51.19 35.59 1.97
C ASN A 30 52.21 34.47 1.71
N SER A 31 52.37 33.55 2.67
CA SER A 31 53.27 32.41 2.50
C SER A 31 52.59 31.31 1.68
N SER A 32 53.36 30.65 0.80
CA SER A 32 52.88 29.50 0.02
C SER A 32 53.84 28.32 0.15
N ILE A 33 53.28 27.11 0.08
CA ILE A 33 54.02 25.86 0.00
C ILE A 33 53.61 25.20 -1.31
N THR A 34 54.51 25.15 -2.29
CA THR A 34 54.18 24.69 -3.66
C THR A 34 54.52 23.22 -3.90
N SER A 35 55.67 22.77 -3.43
CA SER A 35 56.16 21.38 -3.60
C SER A 35 56.57 20.72 -2.28
N GLY A 36 56.30 21.39 -1.17
CA GLY A 36 56.58 20.89 0.17
C GLY A 36 55.39 20.17 0.79
N ARG A 37 55.66 19.39 1.84
CA ARG A 37 54.63 18.85 2.73
C ARG A 37 54.40 19.82 3.89
N MET A 38 53.15 20.16 4.15
CA MET A 38 52.75 20.79 5.40
C MET A 38 52.38 19.70 6.42
N ARG A 39 52.89 19.78 7.65
CA ARG A 39 52.55 18.87 8.75
C ARG A 39 52.29 19.68 10.02
N PHE A 40 51.13 19.51 10.61
CA PHE A 40 50.80 20.02 11.94
C PHE A 40 51.03 18.89 12.96
N ILE A 41 51.80 19.13 14.02
CA ILE A 41 52.10 18.13 15.06
C ILE A 41 51.56 18.66 16.38
N GLY A 42 50.53 18.00 16.91
CA GLY A 42 49.85 18.43 18.13
C GLY A 42 49.05 19.72 17.91
N GLY A 43 47.76 19.69 18.22
CA GLY A 43 46.85 20.83 18.08
C GLY A 43 45.84 20.71 16.95
N LEU A 44 45.06 21.78 16.75
CA LEU A 44 43.96 21.88 15.79
C LEU A 44 44.39 22.73 14.58
N LEU A 45 44.11 22.28 13.37
CA LEU A 45 44.09 23.15 12.18
C LEU A 45 42.75 23.90 12.17
N ARG A 46 42.76 25.20 12.49
CA ARG A 46 41.59 26.07 12.43
C ARG A 46 41.68 26.97 11.21
N VAL A 47 40.62 26.97 10.40
CA VAL A 47 40.41 27.92 9.30
C VAL A 47 39.16 28.72 9.67
N ASP A 48 39.29 30.05 9.80
CA ASP A 48 38.19 30.92 10.19
C ASP A 48 38.14 32.18 9.30
N SER A 49 37.33 33.17 9.70
CA SER A 49 37.23 34.46 9.01
C SER A 49 36.87 34.35 7.51
N GLY A 50 36.11 33.32 7.15
CA GLY A 50 35.70 33.04 5.76
C GLY A 50 36.75 32.29 4.92
N GLY A 51 37.81 31.77 5.54
CA GLY A 51 38.81 30.95 4.85
C GLY A 51 38.19 29.70 4.21
N ARG A 52 38.61 29.41 2.98
CA ARG A 52 38.18 28.24 2.21
C ARG A 52 39.33 27.24 2.12
N VAL A 53 39.02 25.97 2.35
CA VAL A 53 39.93 24.86 2.05
C VAL A 53 39.45 24.20 0.76
N GLU A 54 40.34 24.14 -0.23
CA GLU A 54 40.10 23.42 -1.48
C GLU A 54 41.17 22.34 -1.62
N ILE A 55 40.72 21.11 -1.88
CA ILE A 55 41.58 19.94 -2.00
C ILE A 55 41.40 19.38 -3.41
N VAL A 56 42.44 19.49 -4.22
CA VAL A 56 42.49 18.85 -5.53
C VAL A 56 43.12 17.48 -5.36
N GLY A 57 42.31 16.44 -5.54
CA GLY A 57 42.71 15.05 -5.33
C GLY A 57 41.91 14.39 -4.20
N THR A 58 42.56 13.53 -3.41
CA THR A 58 41.91 12.75 -2.36
C THR A 58 42.06 13.42 -0.99
N LEU A 59 40.94 13.54 -0.28
CA LEU A 59 40.93 13.81 1.16
C LEU A 59 40.60 12.51 1.89
N GLN A 60 41.50 12.06 2.76
CA GLN A 60 41.22 11.03 3.75
C GLN A 60 41.11 11.69 5.12
N VAL A 61 40.02 11.41 5.84
CA VAL A 61 39.82 11.84 7.22
C VAL A 61 39.62 10.60 8.06
N ASP A 62 40.56 10.33 8.96
CA ASP A 62 40.42 9.26 9.93
C ASP A 62 39.77 9.83 11.20
N GLY A 63 38.58 9.33 11.54
CA GLY A 63 37.81 9.75 12.72
C GLY A 63 36.48 10.44 12.39
N THR A 64 35.86 11.05 13.39
CA THR A 64 34.54 11.69 13.26
C THR A 64 34.63 12.99 12.48
N THR A 65 33.81 13.12 11.45
CA THR A 65 33.61 14.39 10.71
C THR A 65 32.22 14.93 11.03
N ASN A 66 32.17 16.15 11.56
CA ASN A 66 30.93 16.89 11.75
C ASN A 66 30.87 18.02 10.72
N VAL A 67 29.87 17.98 9.83
CA VAL A 67 29.63 19.06 8.86
C VAL A 67 28.38 19.82 9.30
N THR A 68 28.53 21.11 9.58
CA THR A 68 27.40 22.02 9.81
C THR A 68 27.11 22.78 8.53
N GLY A 69 25.84 22.82 8.14
CA GLY A 69 25.40 23.43 6.87
C GLY A 69 25.20 22.41 5.75
N THR A 70 25.46 22.82 4.52
CA THR A 70 25.22 21.98 3.33
C THR A 70 26.37 21.01 3.14
N PHE A 71 26.05 19.71 3.06
CA PHE A 71 26.96 18.67 2.64
C PHE A 71 26.45 18.05 1.34
N GLY A 72 27.27 18.08 0.29
CA GLY A 72 26.95 17.51 -1.01
C GLY A 72 28.08 16.60 -1.47
N VAL A 73 27.71 15.41 -1.94
CA VAL A 73 28.65 14.46 -2.55
C VAL A 73 28.17 14.21 -3.97
N SER A 74 29.03 14.41 -4.95
CA SER A 74 28.80 13.98 -6.31
C SER A 74 29.48 12.64 -6.53
N GLY A 75 28.77 11.71 -7.17
CA GLY A 75 29.26 10.36 -7.44
C GLY A 75 28.87 9.31 -6.39
N PRO A 76 29.31 8.05 -6.58
CA PRO A 76 28.95 6.94 -5.71
C PRO A 76 29.44 7.18 -4.29
N THR A 77 28.54 7.02 -3.32
CA THR A 77 28.86 7.13 -1.89
C THR A 77 28.43 5.85 -1.20
N THR A 78 29.33 5.25 -0.43
CA THR A 78 29.00 4.16 0.48
C THR A 78 28.97 4.71 1.90
N VAL A 79 27.83 4.58 2.58
CA VAL A 79 27.69 4.87 4.00
C VAL A 79 27.49 3.54 4.71
N THR A 80 28.45 3.16 5.54
CA THR A 80 28.33 1.97 6.39
C THR A 80 27.82 2.37 7.78
N GLY A 81 26.87 1.61 8.32
CA GLY A 81 26.26 1.89 9.62
C GLY A 81 24.94 2.66 9.49
N THR A 82 24.57 3.40 10.55
CA THR A 82 23.28 4.10 10.62
C THR A 82 23.29 5.37 9.78
N PHE A 83 22.38 5.46 8.81
CA PHE A 83 22.11 6.68 8.05
C PHE A 83 20.74 7.26 8.46
N GLN A 84 20.76 8.43 9.11
CA GLN A 84 19.54 9.14 9.53
C GLN A 84 19.40 10.41 8.69
N VAL A 85 18.25 10.56 8.02
CA VAL A 85 17.89 11.78 7.28
C VAL A 85 16.62 12.34 7.89
N SER A 86 16.71 13.57 8.39
CA SER A 86 15.55 14.34 8.84
C SER A 86 15.08 15.24 7.71
N GLY A 87 13.78 15.19 7.40
CA GLY A 87 13.17 15.98 6.33
C GLY A 87 12.99 15.23 5.01
N PRO A 88 12.55 15.93 3.95
CA PRO A 88 12.29 15.31 2.66
C PRO A 88 13.56 14.73 2.04
N TRP A 89 13.47 13.52 1.53
CA TRP A 89 14.50 12.90 0.73
C TRP A 89 13.89 12.40 -0.58
N LYS A 90 14.73 12.25 -1.60
CA LYS A 90 14.34 11.70 -2.90
C LYS A 90 15.41 10.71 -3.30
N LEU A 91 15.01 9.46 -3.46
CA LEU A 91 15.82 8.45 -4.15
C LEU A 91 15.39 8.40 -5.62
N THR A 92 16.35 8.52 -6.52
CA THR A 92 16.14 8.30 -7.95
C THR A 92 16.93 7.08 -8.38
N GLY A 93 16.26 6.12 -9.05
CA GLY A 93 16.85 4.84 -9.43
C GLY A 93 16.37 3.69 -8.54
N SER A 94 17.07 2.57 -8.59
CA SER A 94 16.79 1.40 -7.75
C SER A 94 17.30 1.61 -6.33
N GLY A 95 16.54 1.15 -5.34
CA GLY A 95 17.01 0.98 -3.97
C GLY A 95 16.28 -0.16 -3.30
N GLU A 96 16.92 -0.75 -2.31
CA GLU A 96 16.35 -1.79 -1.46
C GLU A 96 16.27 -1.24 -0.04
N ILE A 97 15.10 -1.39 0.58
CA ILE A 97 14.89 -1.11 2.00
C ILE A 97 14.61 -2.45 2.66
N THR A 98 15.58 -2.97 3.41
CA THR A 98 15.42 -4.19 4.20
C THR A 98 14.89 -3.87 5.59
N GLY A 99 13.92 -4.64 6.08
CA GLY A 99 13.33 -4.47 7.41
C GLY A 99 12.02 -3.68 7.40
N ASN A 100 11.57 -3.28 8.59
CA ASN A 100 10.30 -2.58 8.76
C ASN A 100 10.43 -1.10 8.38
N TYR A 101 9.52 -0.61 7.54
CA TYR A 101 9.38 0.81 7.24
C TYR A 101 7.92 1.22 7.37
N THR A 102 7.69 2.48 7.74
CA THR A 102 6.36 3.07 7.80
C THR A 102 6.33 4.28 6.88
N VAL A 103 5.40 4.31 5.94
CA VAL A 103 5.13 5.49 5.12
C VAL A 103 3.86 6.15 5.62
N THR A 104 3.98 7.31 6.26
CA THR A 104 2.84 8.12 6.67
C THR A 104 2.51 9.10 5.55
N GLY A 105 1.67 8.69 4.61
CA GLY A 105 1.27 9.56 3.49
C GLY A 105 0.75 8.79 2.27
N LYS A 106 0.46 9.52 1.20
CA LYS A 106 0.04 8.93 -0.07
C LYS A 106 1.23 8.23 -0.72
N VAL A 107 1.06 6.93 -1.01
CA VAL A 107 1.97 6.16 -1.85
C VAL A 107 1.34 6.01 -3.23
N THR A 108 2.11 6.27 -4.27
CA THR A 108 1.72 5.93 -5.65
C THR A 108 2.75 4.93 -6.16
N GLN A 109 2.35 3.67 -6.29
CA GLN A 109 3.13 2.63 -6.95
C GLN A 109 2.68 2.54 -8.41
N VAL A 110 3.64 2.48 -9.33
CA VAL A 110 3.40 2.26 -10.75
C VAL A 110 4.17 1.01 -11.16
N GLY A 111 3.53 0.15 -11.95
CA GLY A 111 4.06 -1.16 -12.31
C GLY A 111 3.76 -2.23 -11.28
N ASP A 112 4.46 -3.35 -11.39
CA ASP A 112 4.19 -4.54 -10.58
C ASP A 112 4.55 -4.32 -9.11
N MET A 113 3.78 -4.96 -8.24
CA MET A 113 3.99 -5.00 -6.80
C MET A 113 3.75 -6.42 -6.32
N ASP A 114 4.77 -7.02 -5.70
CA ASP A 114 4.63 -8.29 -4.99
C ASP A 114 4.60 -8.02 -3.48
N ILE A 115 3.56 -8.52 -2.81
CA ILE A 115 3.40 -8.41 -1.35
C ILE A 115 3.35 -9.83 -0.79
N ASN A 116 4.49 -10.30 -0.31
CA ASN A 116 4.60 -11.56 0.41
C ASN A 116 4.24 -11.34 1.89
N GLY A 117 2.94 -11.26 2.18
CA GLY A 117 2.44 -11.06 3.55
C GLY A 117 1.00 -10.55 3.62
N VAL A 118 0.62 -10.02 4.78
CA VAL A 118 -0.73 -9.47 4.99
C VAL A 118 -0.79 -8.04 4.47
N MET A 119 -1.67 -7.81 3.50
CA MET A 119 -2.05 -6.47 3.05
C MET A 119 -3.37 -6.04 3.72
N LYS A 120 -3.37 -4.93 4.44
CA LYS A 120 -4.60 -4.31 4.97
C LYS A 120 -4.91 -3.04 4.19
N LEU A 121 -6.05 -3.04 3.52
CA LEU A 121 -6.53 -1.95 2.68
C LEU A 121 -7.80 -1.34 3.30
N ASN A 122 -7.69 -0.12 3.84
CA ASN A 122 -8.79 0.59 4.50
C ASN A 122 -9.23 1.83 3.71
N GLY A 123 -10.50 1.90 3.28
CA GLY A 123 -11.01 2.98 2.42
C GLY A 123 -11.96 2.45 1.35
N ASN A 124 -12.46 3.35 0.50
CA ASN A 124 -13.65 3.09 -0.34
C ASN A 124 -13.33 2.95 -1.85
N GLY A 125 -12.07 2.75 -2.23
CA GLY A 125 -11.60 2.99 -3.61
C GLY A 125 -10.72 1.90 -4.23
N TRP A 126 -10.78 0.67 -3.72
CA TRP A 126 -10.02 -0.45 -4.28
C TRP A 126 -10.73 -0.97 -5.53
N SER A 127 -9.99 -1.15 -6.62
CA SER A 127 -10.52 -1.78 -7.83
C SER A 127 -9.46 -2.68 -8.44
N ILE A 128 -9.89 -3.80 -9.00
CA ILE A 128 -9.08 -4.69 -9.83
C ILE A 128 -9.72 -4.61 -11.22
N THR A 129 -9.01 -4.01 -12.18
CA THR A 129 -9.51 -3.81 -13.55
C THR A 129 -9.12 -4.93 -14.51
N GLY A 130 -8.18 -5.79 -14.11
CA GLY A 130 -7.79 -7.00 -14.83
C GLY A 130 -8.33 -8.27 -14.15
N ASN A 131 -7.67 -9.40 -14.42
CA ASN A 131 -7.98 -10.65 -13.73
C ASN A 131 -7.46 -10.58 -12.29
N GLY A 132 -8.25 -11.06 -11.34
CA GLY A 132 -7.85 -11.19 -9.94
C GLY A 132 -8.26 -12.57 -9.43
N GLU A 133 -7.38 -13.20 -8.65
CA GLU A 133 -7.67 -14.42 -7.93
C GLU A 133 -7.57 -14.14 -6.44
N ILE A 134 -8.58 -14.55 -5.68
CA ILE A 134 -8.56 -14.54 -4.22
C ILE A 134 -8.66 -15.99 -3.77
N SER A 135 -7.53 -16.59 -3.43
CA SER A 135 -7.50 -17.90 -2.79
C SER A 135 -7.78 -17.73 -1.30
N GLY A 136 -8.96 -18.12 -0.83
CA GLY A 136 -9.30 -18.08 0.59
C GLY A 136 -10.75 -17.66 0.85
N HIS A 137 -11.05 -17.38 2.12
CA HIS A 137 -12.38 -16.94 2.53
C HIS A 137 -12.56 -15.46 2.20
N VAL A 138 -13.69 -15.14 1.56
CA VAL A 138 -14.11 -13.77 1.27
C VAL A 138 -15.38 -13.47 2.05
N ASN A 139 -15.31 -12.49 2.96
CA ASN A 139 -16.46 -11.97 3.67
C ASN A 139 -16.82 -10.58 3.10
N LEU A 140 -17.90 -10.52 2.33
CA LEU A 140 -18.49 -9.27 1.86
C LEU A 140 -19.67 -8.91 2.75
N THR A 141 -19.61 -7.74 3.38
CA THR A 141 -20.68 -7.24 4.27
C THR A 141 -21.61 -6.24 3.59
N GLY A 142 -21.20 -5.71 2.42
CA GLY A 142 -22.02 -4.85 1.57
C GLY A 142 -22.62 -5.61 0.39
N SER A 143 -23.14 -4.85 -0.58
CA SER A 143 -23.66 -5.40 -1.83
C SER A 143 -22.57 -6.08 -2.65
N PHE A 144 -22.95 -7.14 -3.37
CA PHE A 144 -22.11 -7.83 -4.34
C PHE A 144 -22.84 -7.87 -5.68
N ASP A 145 -22.35 -7.08 -6.64
CA ASP A 145 -22.91 -6.97 -7.98
C ASP A 145 -21.98 -7.65 -9.00
N VAL A 146 -22.54 -8.55 -9.81
CA VAL A 146 -21.84 -9.18 -10.94
C VAL A 146 -22.42 -8.62 -12.22
N ALA A 147 -21.59 -7.91 -12.99
CA ALA A 147 -21.99 -7.25 -14.23
C ALA A 147 -22.33 -8.26 -15.36
N THR A 148 -22.92 -7.75 -16.45
CA THR A 148 -23.36 -8.55 -17.60
C THR A 148 -22.24 -9.45 -18.14
N GLY A 149 -22.54 -10.75 -18.27
CA GLY A 149 -21.60 -11.76 -18.75
C GLY A 149 -20.76 -12.43 -17.67
N GLY A 150 -20.73 -11.88 -16.45
CA GLY A 150 -20.15 -12.55 -15.29
C GLY A 150 -21.05 -13.67 -14.78
N TYR A 151 -20.45 -14.71 -14.20
CA TYR A 151 -21.16 -15.79 -13.51
C TYR A 151 -20.47 -16.09 -12.18
N ILE A 152 -21.25 -16.57 -11.22
CA ILE A 152 -20.75 -17.00 -9.92
C ILE A 152 -20.71 -18.52 -9.94
N GLN A 153 -19.52 -19.11 -9.96
CA GLN A 153 -19.32 -20.54 -9.78
C GLN A 153 -18.85 -20.79 -8.35
N VAL A 154 -19.74 -21.35 -7.53
CA VAL A 154 -19.48 -21.62 -6.11
C VAL A 154 -20.07 -22.98 -5.73
N GLY A 155 -19.71 -23.46 -4.54
CA GLY A 155 -20.34 -24.63 -3.94
C GLY A 155 -21.80 -24.36 -3.52
N PRO A 156 -22.29 -25.00 -2.44
CA PRO A 156 -23.64 -24.76 -1.94
C PRO A 156 -23.91 -23.28 -1.69
N VAL A 157 -24.96 -22.74 -2.30
CA VAL A 157 -25.40 -21.35 -2.10
C VAL A 157 -26.52 -21.34 -1.08
N ARG A 158 -26.36 -20.56 -0.01
CA ARG A 158 -27.44 -20.21 0.91
C ARG A 158 -27.77 -18.74 0.77
N ILE A 159 -28.96 -18.44 0.28
CA ILE A 159 -29.51 -17.09 0.29
C ILE A 159 -30.43 -16.97 1.50
N SER A 160 -30.06 -16.11 2.45
CA SER A 160 -30.87 -15.79 3.62
C SER A 160 -30.85 -14.28 3.82
N GLY A 161 -32.01 -13.64 3.67
CA GLY A 161 -32.18 -12.21 3.91
C GLY A 161 -33.00 -11.96 5.17
N ALA A 162 -32.94 -10.74 5.70
CA ALA A 162 -33.81 -10.29 6.80
C ALA A 162 -35.29 -10.14 6.35
N ALA A 163 -35.55 -10.00 5.05
CA ALA A 163 -36.88 -9.74 4.49
C ALA A 163 -37.09 -10.36 3.08
N GLU A 164 -36.76 -11.65 2.90
CA GLU A 164 -36.91 -12.41 1.65
C GLU A 164 -35.81 -12.18 0.59
N GLY A 165 -34.96 -13.19 0.38
CA GLY A 165 -34.05 -13.21 -0.76
C GLY A 165 -34.73 -13.87 -1.96
N PHE A 166 -34.63 -13.24 -3.14
CA PHE A 166 -35.19 -13.79 -4.38
C PHE A 166 -34.07 -14.13 -5.37
N ILE A 167 -34.32 -15.14 -6.21
CA ILE A 167 -33.55 -15.40 -7.42
C ILE A 167 -34.52 -15.12 -8.58
N SER A 168 -34.12 -14.26 -9.51
CA SER A 168 -34.91 -13.95 -10.71
C SER A 168 -34.05 -14.10 -11.95
N SER A 169 -34.68 -14.48 -13.07
CA SER A 169 -34.05 -14.64 -14.37
C SER A 169 -35.04 -14.29 -15.46
N LEU A 170 -34.58 -13.64 -16.53
CA LEU A 170 -35.40 -13.34 -17.70
C LEU A 170 -35.67 -14.56 -18.58
N LEU A 171 -34.78 -15.57 -18.53
CA LEU A 171 -34.87 -16.77 -19.36
C LEU A 171 -35.39 -17.95 -18.56
N ALA A 172 -34.58 -18.41 -17.61
CA ALA A 172 -34.89 -19.57 -16.78
C ALA A 172 -34.06 -19.56 -15.50
N ILE A 173 -34.61 -20.19 -14.47
CA ILE A 173 -33.86 -20.63 -13.29
C ILE A 173 -33.87 -22.16 -13.35
N VAL A 174 -32.69 -22.77 -13.46
CA VAL A 174 -32.55 -24.23 -13.59
C VAL A 174 -31.94 -24.79 -12.31
N PHE A 175 -32.64 -25.73 -11.68
CA PHE A 175 -32.13 -26.47 -10.53
C PHE A 175 -31.73 -27.88 -11.00
N ASN A 176 -30.43 -28.10 -11.21
CA ASN A 176 -29.91 -29.42 -11.57
C ASN A 176 -29.57 -30.25 -10.31
N THR A 177 -30.56 -30.39 -9.44
CA THR A 177 -30.48 -31.21 -8.22
C THR A 177 -31.56 -32.29 -8.28
N PRO A 178 -31.36 -33.45 -7.63
CA PRO A 178 -32.37 -34.51 -7.63
C PRO A 178 -33.71 -34.06 -7.01
N GLN A 179 -33.68 -33.03 -6.17
CA GLN A 179 -34.84 -32.50 -5.46
C GLN A 179 -34.75 -30.98 -5.34
N LEU A 180 -35.87 -30.30 -5.59
CA LEU A 180 -36.14 -28.96 -5.10
C LEU A 180 -36.99 -29.09 -3.84
N ARG A 181 -36.50 -28.61 -2.70
CA ARG A 181 -37.23 -28.61 -1.43
C ARG A 181 -37.62 -27.18 -1.07
N VAL A 182 -38.91 -26.94 -0.89
CA VAL A 182 -39.46 -25.66 -0.41
C VAL A 182 -40.02 -25.89 0.98
N ASN A 183 -39.44 -25.24 1.99
CA ASN A 183 -39.99 -25.23 3.34
C ASN A 183 -40.93 -24.02 3.45
N GLY A 184 -42.23 -24.27 3.38
CA GLY A 184 -43.27 -23.24 3.27
C GLY A 184 -44.06 -23.36 1.97
N SER A 185 -44.55 -22.23 1.46
CA SER A 185 -45.41 -22.19 0.28
C SER A 185 -44.61 -21.98 -1.00
N ALA A 186 -44.85 -22.81 -2.02
CA ALA A 186 -44.42 -22.55 -3.39
C ALA A 186 -45.61 -22.02 -4.19
N ARG A 187 -45.48 -20.84 -4.81
CA ARG A 187 -46.50 -20.27 -5.70
C ARG A 187 -46.02 -20.29 -7.15
N ILE A 188 -46.82 -20.88 -8.03
CA ILE A 188 -46.59 -20.90 -9.47
C ILE A 188 -47.72 -20.10 -10.11
N ALA A 189 -47.39 -18.96 -10.72
CA ALA A 189 -48.39 -18.01 -11.20
C ALA A 189 -48.92 -18.32 -12.61
N GLN A 190 -48.17 -19.10 -13.39
CA GLN A 190 -48.53 -19.46 -14.76
C GLN A 190 -48.81 -20.97 -14.84
N SER A 191 -47.83 -21.77 -15.25
CA SER A 191 -47.97 -23.21 -15.43
C SER A 191 -46.84 -23.97 -14.75
N LEU A 192 -47.18 -25.09 -14.12
CA LEU A 192 -46.22 -26.13 -13.75
C LEU A 192 -46.34 -27.27 -14.76
N VAL A 193 -45.26 -27.56 -15.48
CA VAL A 193 -45.15 -28.75 -16.33
C VAL A 193 -44.25 -29.76 -15.61
N VAL A 194 -44.69 -31.01 -15.55
CA VAL A 194 -43.93 -32.12 -14.95
C VAL A 194 -43.83 -33.25 -15.96
N ASP A 195 -42.64 -33.46 -16.52
CA ASP A 195 -42.35 -34.51 -17.51
C ASP A 195 -42.12 -35.88 -16.87
N GLY A 196 -42.94 -36.22 -15.86
CA GLY A 196 -42.79 -37.40 -15.04
C GLY A 196 -43.94 -37.61 -14.07
N GLN A 197 -43.76 -38.50 -13.10
CA GLN A 197 -44.79 -38.75 -12.10
C GLN A 197 -44.83 -37.65 -11.04
N VAL A 198 -46.04 -37.19 -10.73
CA VAL A 198 -46.33 -36.28 -9.62
C VAL A 198 -46.85 -37.11 -8.45
N ASN A 199 -46.08 -37.21 -7.37
CA ASN A 199 -46.51 -37.87 -6.14
C ASN A 199 -46.89 -36.82 -5.08
N LEU A 200 -48.19 -36.76 -4.74
CA LEU A 200 -48.77 -35.76 -3.84
C LEU A 200 -49.16 -36.43 -2.52
N ALA A 201 -48.17 -36.86 -1.74
CA ALA A 201 -48.41 -37.38 -0.39
C ALA A 201 -48.85 -36.23 0.54
N ASN A 202 -49.92 -36.44 1.31
CA ASN A 202 -50.44 -35.50 2.30
C ASN A 202 -50.95 -34.14 1.74
N LEU A 203 -51.43 -34.10 0.50
CA LEU A 203 -51.94 -32.87 -0.14
C LEU A 203 -53.23 -32.29 0.50
N VAL A 204 -53.69 -32.83 1.62
CA VAL A 204 -54.93 -32.43 2.28
C VAL A 204 -54.73 -32.54 3.80
N PRO A 205 -54.73 -31.46 4.60
CA PRO A 205 -55.39 -31.59 5.89
C PRO A 205 -56.86 -31.86 5.55
N ILE A 206 -57.36 -33.04 5.89
CA ILE A 206 -58.79 -33.37 5.77
C ILE A 206 -59.53 -32.46 6.76
N ALA A 207 -59.69 -31.21 6.41
CA ALA A 207 -60.47 -30.22 7.13
C ALA A 207 -61.37 -29.60 6.07
N LYS A 208 -62.52 -30.26 5.91
CA LYS A 208 -63.62 -29.98 4.97
C LYS A 208 -63.40 -30.56 3.56
N SER A 209 -64.09 -31.68 3.32
CA SER A 209 -64.54 -32.09 1.98
C SER A 209 -65.19 -30.87 1.32
N LEU A 210 -64.47 -30.20 0.42
CA LEU A 210 -65.07 -29.18 -0.43
C LEU A 210 -66.07 -29.93 -1.33
N THR A 211 -67.36 -29.73 -1.05
CA THR A 211 -68.40 -30.09 -2.02
C THR A 211 -68.19 -29.23 -3.27
N PRO A 212 -68.63 -29.68 -4.46
CA PRO A 212 -68.48 -28.93 -5.71
C PRO A 212 -68.91 -27.46 -5.61
N ASP A 213 -69.83 -27.15 -4.71
CA ASP A 213 -70.46 -25.84 -4.53
C ASP A 213 -69.54 -24.77 -3.88
N ASP A 214 -68.50 -25.17 -3.13
CA ASP A 214 -67.61 -24.23 -2.42
C ASP A 214 -66.32 -23.91 -3.19
N SER A 215 -66.09 -24.56 -4.34
CA SER A 215 -64.82 -24.47 -5.08
C SER A 215 -64.97 -23.71 -6.40
N PRO A 216 -64.01 -22.82 -6.78
CA PRO A 216 -64.10 -22.09 -8.04
C PRO A 216 -64.19 -23.03 -9.24
N VAL A 217 -65.05 -22.71 -10.21
CA VAL A 217 -65.15 -23.45 -11.48
C VAL A 217 -63.76 -23.52 -12.13
N GLY A 218 -63.33 -24.73 -12.46
CA GLY A 218 -62.00 -25.02 -13.02
C GLY A 218 -60.97 -25.53 -12.02
N SER A 219 -61.24 -25.47 -10.71
CA SER A 219 -60.38 -26.09 -9.70
C SER A 219 -60.46 -27.63 -9.74
N LEU A 220 -59.39 -28.29 -9.28
CA LEU A 220 -59.36 -29.73 -9.04
C LEU A 220 -59.63 -29.99 -7.55
N TYR A 221 -60.56 -30.88 -7.25
CA TYR A 221 -60.84 -31.36 -5.90
C TYR A 221 -60.70 -32.88 -5.88
N ILE A 222 -60.47 -33.44 -4.69
CA ILE A 222 -60.49 -34.89 -4.48
C ILE A 222 -61.84 -35.23 -3.84
N ASN A 223 -62.63 -36.09 -4.49
CA ASN A 223 -63.93 -36.50 -3.94
C ASN A 223 -63.74 -37.47 -2.76
N ALA A 224 -64.83 -37.82 -2.06
CA ALA A 224 -64.78 -38.76 -0.94
C ALA A 224 -64.23 -40.16 -1.29
N ALA A 225 -64.17 -40.52 -2.58
CA ALA A 225 -63.60 -41.77 -3.08
C ALA A 225 -62.10 -41.67 -3.42
N GLY A 226 -61.48 -40.49 -3.27
CA GLY A 226 -60.08 -40.27 -3.62
C GLY A 226 -59.85 -39.92 -5.10
N ASP A 227 -60.90 -39.78 -5.90
CA ASP A 227 -60.76 -39.39 -7.31
C ASP A 227 -60.48 -37.90 -7.43
N VAL A 228 -59.54 -37.53 -8.30
CA VAL A 228 -59.36 -36.14 -8.74
C VAL A 228 -60.48 -35.77 -9.72
N ARG A 229 -61.25 -34.74 -9.40
CA ARG A 229 -62.38 -34.25 -10.18
C ARG A 229 -62.19 -32.76 -10.45
N ARG A 230 -62.59 -32.29 -11.63
CA ARG A 230 -62.61 -30.87 -11.99
C ARG A 230 -63.99 -30.29 -11.69
N VAL A 231 -64.04 -29.14 -11.03
CA VAL A 231 -65.28 -28.38 -10.88
C VAL A 231 -65.67 -27.81 -12.24
N VAL A 232 -66.82 -28.25 -12.76
CA VAL A 232 -67.42 -27.75 -14.00
C VAL A 232 -68.58 -26.83 -13.66
N ALA A 233 -68.82 -25.78 -14.45
CA ALA A 233 -70.04 -24.99 -14.30
C ALA A 233 -71.24 -25.87 -14.64
N GLY A 234 -72.23 -25.91 -13.75
CA GLY A 234 -73.54 -26.51 -14.00
C GLY A 234 -74.40 -25.64 -14.90
#